data_AF-A0A7C4YMD1-F1
#
_entry.id   AF-A0A7C4YMD1-F1
#
_cell.length_a   1.000
_cell.length_b   1.000
_cell.length_c   1.000
_cell.angle_alpha   90.00
_cell.angle_beta   90.00
_cell.angle_gamma   90.00
#
_symmetry.space_group_name_H-M   'P 1'
#
loop_
_entity.id
_entity.type
_entity.pdbx_description
1 polymer ?
#
loop_
_entity_poly.entity_id
_entity_poly.type
_entity_poly.pdbx_seq_one_letter_code
_entity_poly.pdbx_strand_id
1 'polypeptide(L)'
;MGERVIYFYATDEQGRLTGVVPTRRLLIADPSRKLADLMIRQVIAIPDSATVLDACEFFVMHKFLAFPVVDAARKLIGIVDVQIFTDEMFDLAERQHADAVFEALGFRVSQVKDAGPLRAFRFRFPWLLTTIGIGTACAAIASAFERTLSGSLILAFFMIMVLALGESVSAQSMTVTIQSLRSTAPTRRWFLRSLIRELATAALLGLACGLAVSVIVIAWRGEIMPAVVIGGGIFLSLIGASVFGLSVPAVLHALKLDPRIAAGPLTLALTDFCTTLFYLSLAALVLPRGPAPG
;
A
#
# COMPACT_ATOMS: atom_id res chain seq x y z
N MET A 1 -26.97 12.79 -22.31
CA MET A 1 -28.05 13.36 -21.48
C MET A 1 -28.43 12.30 -20.46
N GLY A 2 -27.89 12.37 -19.24
CA GLY A 2 -28.13 11.36 -18.21
C GLY A 2 -29.52 11.51 -17.62
N GLU A 3 -30.25 10.40 -17.48
CA GLU A 3 -31.51 10.34 -16.75
C GLU A 3 -31.24 10.70 -15.28
N ARG A 4 -31.61 11.91 -14.86
CA ARG A 4 -31.57 12.30 -13.45
C ARG A 4 -32.53 11.41 -12.68
N VAL A 5 -32.08 10.84 -11.57
CA VAL A 5 -32.96 10.04 -10.72
C VAL A 5 -33.90 10.98 -9.96
N ILE A 6 -35.19 10.87 -10.24
CA ILE A 6 -36.20 11.77 -9.65
C ILE A 6 -36.69 11.19 -8.33
N TYR A 7 -36.20 11.72 -7.21
CA TYR A 7 -36.80 11.58 -5.88
C TYR A 7 -37.45 12.90 -5.46
N PHE A 8 -38.64 12.82 -4.89
CA PHE A 8 -39.30 13.97 -4.29
C PHE A 8 -39.21 13.90 -2.77
N TYR A 9 -38.62 14.92 -2.15
CA TYR A 9 -38.51 15.03 -0.70
C TYR A 9 -39.55 16.04 -0.20
N ALA A 10 -40.27 15.68 0.87
CA ALA A 10 -41.23 16.54 1.54
C ALA A 10 -40.56 17.22 2.74
N THR A 11 -40.82 18.51 2.91
CA THR A 11 -40.34 19.32 4.03
C THR A 11 -41.49 19.96 4.79
N ASP A 12 -41.26 20.32 6.05
CA ASP A 12 -42.17 21.19 6.81
C ASP A 12 -41.96 22.67 6.48
N GLU A 13 -42.74 23.55 7.13
CA GLU A 13 -42.65 25.01 6.99
C GLU A 13 -41.29 25.57 7.41
N GLN A 14 -40.53 24.85 8.24
CA GLN A 14 -39.19 25.22 8.68
C GLN A 14 -38.08 24.63 7.80
N GLY A 15 -38.43 23.91 6.72
CA GLY A 15 -37.50 23.29 5.78
C GLY A 15 -36.91 21.96 6.26
N ARG A 16 -37.44 21.37 7.34
CA ARG A 16 -36.97 20.07 7.86
C ARG A 16 -37.50 18.93 7.04
N LEU A 17 -36.65 17.95 6.76
CA LEU A 17 -37.01 16.77 5.98
C LEU A 17 -38.06 15.92 6.74
N THR A 18 -39.27 15.80 6.21
CA THR A 18 -40.40 15.09 6.83
C THR A 18 -40.79 13.79 6.11
N GLY A 19 -40.42 13.63 4.84
CA GLY A 19 -40.74 12.41 4.10
C GLY A 19 -40.11 12.35 2.71
N VAL A 20 -40.21 11.18 2.08
CA VAL A 20 -39.88 10.97 0.66
C VAL A 20 -41.11 10.43 -0.07
N VAL A 21 -41.39 10.96 -1.25
CA VAL A 21 -42.52 10.56 -2.09
C VAL A 21 -41.96 9.79 -3.28
N PRO A 22 -42.19 8.46 -3.36
CA PRO A 22 -41.76 7.68 -4.51
C PRO A 22 -42.47 8.14 -5.77
N THR A 23 -41.72 8.46 -6.81
CA THR A 23 -42.26 8.96 -8.09
C THR A 23 -43.33 8.04 -8.68
N ARG A 24 -43.15 6.72 -8.60
CA ARG A 24 -44.16 5.73 -9.00
C ARG A 24 -45.48 5.88 -8.24
N ARG A 25 -45.45 6.16 -6.93
CA ARG A 25 -46.68 6.36 -6.13
C ARG A 25 -47.36 7.67 -6.48
N LEU A 26 -46.58 8.71 -6.76
CA LEU A 26 -47.11 10.00 -7.18
C LEU A 26 -47.83 9.92 -8.53
N LEU A 27 -47.25 9.18 -9.49
CA LEU A 27 -47.80 9.04 -10.84
C LEU A 27 -49.07 8.18 -10.93
N ILE A 28 -49.32 7.29 -9.95
CA ILE A 28 -50.45 6.35 -9.97
C ILE A 28 -51.54 6.75 -8.96
N ALA A 29 -51.27 7.73 -8.09
CA ALA A 29 -52.24 8.19 -7.10
C ALA A 29 -53.34 9.07 -7.72
N ASP A 30 -54.52 9.04 -7.11
CA ASP A 30 -55.60 9.98 -7.41
C ASP A 30 -55.14 11.43 -7.11
N PRO A 31 -55.35 12.39 -8.03
CA PRO A 31 -54.94 13.79 -7.82
C PRO A 31 -55.55 14.47 -6.59
N SER A 32 -56.68 13.97 -6.08
CA SER A 32 -57.35 14.50 -4.89
C SER A 32 -56.75 13.99 -3.58
N ARG A 33 -55.85 13.00 -3.63
CA ARG A 33 -55.25 12.37 -2.44
C ARG A 33 -54.14 13.25 -1.85
N LYS A 34 -54.09 13.34 -0.51
CA LYS A 34 -53.06 14.14 0.18
C LYS A 34 -51.68 13.50 0.03
N LEU A 35 -50.68 14.34 -0.24
CA LEU A 35 -49.25 13.96 -0.27
C LEU A 35 -48.78 13.28 1.02
N ALA A 36 -49.33 13.72 2.17
CA ALA A 36 -49.01 13.17 3.48
C ALA A 36 -49.37 11.66 3.61
N ASP A 37 -50.31 11.18 2.80
CA ASP A 37 -50.76 9.78 2.79
C ASP A 37 -49.95 8.92 1.80
N LEU A 38 -49.19 9.57 0.91
CA LEU A 38 -48.36 8.93 -0.11
C LEU A 38 -46.89 8.84 0.29
N MET A 39 -46.44 9.77 1.15
CA MET A 39 -45.05 9.89 1.58
C MET A 39 -44.65 8.79 2.57
N ILE A 40 -43.37 8.41 2.51
CA ILE A 40 -42.70 7.56 3.47
C ILE A 40 -41.98 8.48 4.46
N ARG A 41 -42.36 8.42 5.75
CA ARG A 41 -41.84 9.32 6.80
C ARG A 41 -40.44 8.95 7.29
N GLN A 42 -40.08 7.67 7.20
CA GLN A 42 -38.76 7.19 7.62
C GLN A 42 -37.78 7.35 6.45
N VAL A 43 -37.18 8.53 6.36
CA VAL A 43 -36.18 8.85 5.34
C VAL A 43 -34.79 8.69 5.93
N ILE A 44 -33.94 7.95 5.23
CA ILE A 44 -32.52 7.88 5.53
C ILE A 44 -31.87 9.09 4.85
N ALA A 45 -31.16 9.90 5.63
CA ALA A 45 -30.52 11.13 5.18
C ALA A 45 -29.04 11.13 5.55
N ILE A 46 -28.24 11.79 4.73
CA ILE A 46 -26.80 11.97 4.94
C ILE A 46 -26.59 13.31 5.67
N PRO A 47 -25.82 13.37 6.76
CA PRO A 47 -25.50 14.63 7.41
C PRO A 47 -24.55 15.48 6.56
N ASP A 48 -24.65 16.80 6.67
CA ASP A 48 -23.80 17.78 5.96
C ASP A 48 -22.30 17.67 6.29
N SER A 49 -21.99 17.10 7.45
CA SER A 49 -20.63 16.79 7.90
C SER A 49 -20.08 15.47 7.36
N ALA A 50 -20.89 14.67 6.65
CA ALA A 50 -20.46 13.40 6.08
C ALA A 50 -19.39 13.59 5.01
N THR A 51 -18.39 12.72 5.02
CA THR A 51 -17.40 12.66 3.95
C THR A 51 -17.97 11.93 2.74
N VAL A 52 -17.29 12.06 1.59
CA VAL A 52 -17.63 11.30 0.38
C VAL A 52 -17.67 9.79 0.67
N LEU A 53 -16.75 9.28 1.51
CA LEU A 53 -16.71 7.86 1.85
C LEU A 53 -17.94 7.42 2.65
N ASP A 54 -18.38 8.24 3.60
CA ASP A 54 -19.59 7.96 4.40
C ASP A 54 -20.81 7.90 3.47
N ALA A 55 -20.94 8.87 2.54
CA ALA A 55 -22.00 8.84 1.54
C ALA A 55 -21.98 7.55 0.70
N CYS A 56 -20.80 7.06 0.34
CA CYS A 56 -20.65 5.80 -0.39
C CYS A 56 -21.10 4.57 0.40
N GLU A 57 -20.80 4.52 1.70
CA GLU A 57 -21.28 3.44 2.57
C GLU A 57 -22.82 3.42 2.62
N PHE A 58 -23.48 4.59 2.63
CA PHE A 58 -24.93 4.69 2.55
C PHE A 58 -25.50 4.09 1.26
N PHE A 59 -24.87 4.36 0.10
CA PHE A 59 -25.28 3.76 -1.19
C PHE A 59 -25.17 2.23 -1.19
N VAL A 60 -24.09 1.67 -0.61
CA VAL A 60 -23.89 0.22 -0.52
C VAL A 60 -24.90 -0.43 0.44
N MET A 61 -25.11 0.20 1.60
CA MET A 61 -25.94 -0.35 2.67
C MET A 61 -27.43 -0.30 2.34
N HIS A 62 -27.90 0.79 1.74
CA HIS A 62 -29.34 1.01 1.52
C HIS A 62 -29.78 0.86 0.06
N LYS A 63 -28.85 0.79 -0.90
CA LYS A 63 -29.12 0.57 -2.34
C LYS A 63 -30.14 1.55 -2.93
N PHE A 64 -30.18 2.78 -2.41
CA PHE A 64 -30.97 3.86 -2.99
C PHE A 64 -30.16 4.56 -4.08
N LEU A 65 -30.85 5.20 -5.01
CA LEU A 65 -30.22 5.90 -6.13
C LEU A 65 -29.92 7.38 -5.81
N ALA A 66 -30.50 7.93 -4.75
CA ALA A 66 -30.13 9.23 -4.22
C ALA A 66 -30.46 9.33 -2.72
N PHE A 67 -29.76 10.22 -2.02
CA PHE A 67 -30.01 10.54 -0.62
C PHE A 67 -30.18 12.05 -0.42
N PRO A 68 -31.08 12.48 0.47
CA PRO A 68 -31.13 13.87 0.91
C PRO A 68 -29.99 14.17 1.88
N VAL A 69 -29.40 15.36 1.75
CA VAL A 69 -28.39 15.89 2.68
C VAL A 69 -29.07 16.85 3.64
N VAL A 70 -28.82 16.66 4.94
CA VAL A 70 -29.44 17.46 6.01
C VAL A 70 -28.41 18.08 6.94
N ASP A 71 -28.71 19.28 7.44
CA ASP A 71 -27.91 19.93 8.48
C ASP A 71 -28.19 19.35 9.88
N ALA A 72 -27.51 19.86 10.91
CA ALA A 72 -27.71 19.47 12.30
C ALA A 72 -29.14 19.71 12.83
N ALA A 73 -29.90 20.64 12.25
CA ALA A 73 -31.31 20.91 12.57
C ALA A 73 -32.29 20.07 11.72
N ARG A 74 -31.76 19.12 10.94
CA ARG A 74 -32.45 18.25 9.99
C ARG A 74 -33.12 18.98 8.82
N LYS A 75 -32.68 20.21 8.51
CA LYS A 75 -33.11 20.94 7.31
C LYS A 75 -32.50 20.31 6.07
N LEU A 76 -33.32 20.16 5.03
CA LEU A 76 -32.86 19.67 3.74
C LEU A 76 -32.04 20.75 3.04
N ILE A 77 -30.76 20.50 2.84
CA ILE A 77 -29.84 21.46 2.20
C ILE A 77 -29.39 21.03 0.81
N GLY A 78 -29.55 19.74 0.46
CA GLY A 78 -29.12 19.23 -0.83
C GLY A 78 -29.52 17.78 -1.07
N ILE A 79 -29.08 17.24 -2.20
CA ILE A 79 -29.31 15.86 -2.63
C ILE A 79 -28.01 15.33 -3.24
N VAL A 80 -27.64 14.09 -2.93
CA VAL A 80 -26.55 13.36 -3.56
C VAL A 80 -27.14 12.20 -4.36
N ASP A 81 -26.82 12.12 -5.65
CA ASP A 81 -27.28 11.07 -6.59
C ASP A 81 -26.14 10.07 -6.83
N VAL A 82 -26.50 8.81 -7.12
CA VAL A 82 -25.59 7.74 -7.54
C VAL A 82 -24.74 8.10 -8.77
N GLN A 83 -25.15 9.08 -9.59
CA GLN A 83 -24.31 9.59 -10.68
C GLN A 83 -22.97 10.17 -10.17
N ILE A 84 -22.98 10.85 -9.01
CA ILE A 84 -21.76 11.35 -8.35
C ILE A 84 -20.90 10.16 -7.89
N PHE A 85 -21.54 9.08 -7.44
CA PHE A 85 -20.87 7.83 -7.07
C PHE A 85 -20.16 7.19 -8.26
N THR A 86 -20.71 7.21 -9.48
CA THR A 86 -20.04 6.62 -10.65
C THR A 86 -18.92 7.48 -11.24
N ASP A 87 -19.13 8.80 -11.39
CA ASP A 87 -18.16 9.65 -12.10
C ASP A 87 -17.00 10.09 -11.20
N GLU A 88 -17.26 10.41 -9.92
CA GLU A 88 -16.20 10.88 -9.02
C GLU A 88 -15.48 9.72 -8.30
N MET A 89 -16.11 8.55 -8.06
CA MET A 89 -15.42 7.45 -7.35
C MET A 89 -14.41 6.70 -8.20
N PHE A 90 -14.65 6.50 -9.50
CA PHE A 90 -13.62 5.87 -10.34
C PHE A 90 -12.36 6.71 -10.28
N ASP A 91 -12.51 8.02 -10.42
CA ASP A 91 -11.42 8.97 -10.36
C ASP A 91 -10.79 9.08 -8.96
N LEU A 92 -11.59 9.12 -7.88
CA LEU A 92 -11.08 9.20 -6.49
C LEU A 92 -10.42 7.92 -6.01
N ALA A 93 -11.01 6.76 -6.32
CA ALA A 93 -10.44 5.46 -5.95
C ALA A 93 -9.15 5.22 -6.73
N GLU A 94 -9.13 5.43 -8.05
CA GLU A 94 -7.90 5.33 -8.85
C GLU A 94 -6.83 6.31 -8.37
N ARG A 95 -7.19 7.57 -8.07
CA ARG A 95 -6.24 8.55 -7.53
C ARG A 95 -5.68 8.13 -6.17
N GLN A 96 -6.52 7.63 -5.25
CA GLN A 96 -6.04 7.13 -3.96
C GLN A 96 -5.17 5.87 -4.10
N HIS A 97 -5.45 5.01 -5.08
CA HIS A 97 -4.63 3.84 -5.38
C HIS A 97 -3.27 4.26 -5.94
N ALA A 98 -3.25 5.22 -6.87
CA ALA A 98 -2.02 5.78 -7.41
C ALA A 98 -1.19 6.47 -6.33
N ASP A 99 -1.82 7.35 -5.54
CA ASP A 99 -1.15 8.13 -4.49
C ASP A 99 -0.54 7.23 -3.41
N ALA A 100 -1.21 6.14 -3.02
CA ALA A 100 -0.70 5.21 -2.01
C ALA A 100 0.58 4.48 -2.46
N VAL A 101 0.73 4.17 -3.75
CA VAL A 101 1.95 3.55 -4.30
C VAL A 101 3.12 4.54 -4.23
N PHE A 102 2.88 5.80 -4.59
CA PHE A 102 3.91 6.85 -4.52
C PHE A 102 4.24 7.24 -3.08
N GLU A 103 3.24 7.28 -2.19
CA GLU A 103 3.45 7.50 -0.76
C GLU A 103 4.32 6.40 -0.16
N ALA A 104 4.06 5.13 -0.49
CA ALA A 104 4.86 3.99 -0.06
C ALA A 104 6.33 4.04 -0.55
N LEU A 105 6.66 4.90 -1.52
CA LEU A 105 8.03 5.19 -1.95
C LEU A 105 8.64 6.41 -1.21
N GLY A 106 7.94 6.96 -0.21
CA GLY A 106 8.33 8.15 0.55
C GLY A 106 7.88 9.48 -0.08
N PHE A 107 7.01 9.47 -1.10
CA PHE A 107 6.59 10.68 -1.82
C PHE A 107 5.10 10.98 -1.63
N ARG A 108 4.78 12.13 -1.01
CA ARG A 108 3.40 12.65 -1.03
C ARG A 108 3.10 13.32 -2.37
N VAL A 109 2.32 12.66 -3.24
CA VAL A 109 1.96 13.16 -4.58
C VAL A 109 1.32 14.55 -4.51
N SER A 110 0.45 14.77 -3.52
CA SER A 110 -0.23 16.05 -3.28
C SER A 110 0.70 17.23 -3.00
N GLN A 111 1.94 17.00 -2.53
CA GLN A 111 2.91 18.05 -2.24
C GLN A 111 3.85 18.37 -3.39
N VAL A 112 3.88 17.52 -4.43
CA VAL A 112 4.84 17.63 -5.55
C VAL A 112 4.15 18.02 -6.86
N LYS A 113 2.86 17.71 -7.03
CA LYS A 113 2.12 17.91 -8.28
C LYS A 113 2.12 19.37 -8.78
N ASP A 114 2.17 20.34 -7.87
CA ASP A 114 2.23 21.78 -8.16
C ASP A 114 3.50 22.48 -7.61
N ALA A 115 4.53 21.70 -7.22
CA ALA A 115 5.72 22.25 -6.60
C ALA A 115 6.82 22.59 -7.63
N GLY A 116 7.32 23.83 -7.57
CA GLY A 116 8.55 24.18 -8.30
C GLY A 116 9.77 23.35 -7.84
N PRO A 117 10.84 23.27 -8.65
CA PRO A 117 11.98 22.35 -8.42
C PRO A 117 12.59 22.45 -7.02
N LEU A 118 12.72 23.66 -6.47
CA LEU A 118 13.32 23.90 -5.16
C LEU A 118 12.45 23.37 -4.01
N ARG A 119 11.12 23.42 -4.17
CA ARG A 119 10.17 22.91 -3.18
C ARG A 119 10.15 21.38 -3.20
N ALA A 120 10.16 20.78 -4.41
CA ALA A 120 10.32 19.33 -4.54
C ALA A 120 11.64 18.83 -3.94
N PHE A 121 12.76 19.52 -4.18
CA PHE A 121 14.05 19.19 -3.56
C PHE A 121 13.97 19.13 -2.03
N ARG A 122 13.39 20.13 -1.36
CA ARG A 122 13.28 20.17 0.10
C ARG A 122 12.45 19.03 0.68
N PHE A 123 11.50 18.48 -0.09
CA PHE A 123 10.73 17.30 0.31
C PHE A 123 11.45 15.97 0.04
N ARG A 124 12.23 15.88 -1.05
CA ARG A 124 12.89 14.63 -1.48
C ARG A 124 14.26 14.43 -0.85
N PHE A 125 15.02 15.51 -0.67
CA PHE A 125 16.41 15.45 -0.23
C PHE A 125 16.60 14.84 1.17
N PRO A 126 15.75 15.12 2.18
CA PRO A 126 15.87 14.45 3.48
C PRO A 126 15.76 12.92 3.37
N TRP A 127 14.83 12.42 2.55
CA TRP A 127 14.68 10.98 2.32
C TRP A 127 15.88 10.39 1.58
N LEU A 128 16.39 11.08 0.56
CA LEU A 128 17.62 10.67 -0.12
C LEU A 128 18.82 10.64 0.83
N LEU A 129 18.91 11.58 1.77
CA LEU A 129 19.97 11.60 2.78
C LEU A 129 19.88 10.39 3.71
N THR A 130 18.66 9.97 4.07
CA THR A 130 18.45 8.71 4.80
C THR A 130 18.93 7.50 3.98
N THR A 131 18.58 7.42 2.70
CA THR A 131 19.07 6.35 1.80
C THR A 131 20.59 6.34 1.68
N ILE A 132 21.23 7.52 1.56
CA ILE A 132 22.69 7.64 1.56
C ILE A 132 23.29 7.10 2.87
N GLY A 133 22.69 7.44 4.03
CA GLY A 133 23.14 6.94 5.32
C GLY A 133 23.04 5.42 5.43
N ILE A 134 21.94 4.84 4.96
CA ILE A 134 21.71 3.39 4.92
C ILE A 134 22.72 2.70 4.02
N GLY A 135 22.90 3.20 2.80
CA GLY A 135 23.87 2.65 1.84
C GLY A 135 25.30 2.71 2.38
N THR A 136 25.66 3.80 3.06
CA THR A 136 26.97 3.95 3.72
C THR A 136 27.14 2.93 4.85
N ALA A 137 26.10 2.67 5.63
CA ALA A 137 26.13 1.66 6.68
C ALA A 137 26.23 0.23 6.12
N CYS A 138 25.55 -0.07 5.00
CA CYS A 138 25.70 -1.34 4.30
C CYS A 138 27.12 -1.51 3.73
N ALA A 139 27.73 -0.45 3.21
CA ALA A 139 29.12 -0.46 2.78
C ALA A 139 30.09 -0.72 3.95
N ALA A 140 29.83 -0.15 5.13
CA ALA A 140 30.60 -0.42 6.34
C ALA A 140 30.44 -1.88 6.84
N ILE A 141 29.27 -2.50 6.64
CA ILE A 141 29.10 -3.93 6.90
C ILE A 141 29.90 -4.74 5.87
N ALA A 142 29.81 -4.38 4.59
CA ALA A 142 30.53 -5.08 3.53
C ALA A 142 32.05 -5.05 3.71
N SER A 143 32.61 -3.95 4.24
CA SER A 143 34.04 -3.87 4.55
C SER A 143 34.47 -4.84 5.66
N ALA A 144 33.60 -5.19 6.61
CA ALA A 144 33.89 -6.25 7.57
C ALA A 144 34.07 -7.63 6.93
N PHE A 145 33.55 -7.82 5.70
CA PHE A 145 33.68 -9.02 4.89
C PHE A 145 34.66 -8.87 3.73
N GLU A 146 35.55 -7.87 3.76
CA GLU A 146 36.53 -7.60 2.70
C GLU A 146 37.37 -8.83 2.33
N ARG A 147 37.79 -9.63 3.33
CA ARG A 147 38.53 -10.88 3.09
C ARG A 147 37.74 -11.93 2.33
N THR A 148 36.42 -11.97 2.52
CA THR A 148 35.52 -12.88 1.80
C THR A 148 35.34 -12.40 0.36
N LEU A 149 35.18 -11.10 0.18
CA LEU A 149 35.01 -10.47 -1.14
C LEU A 149 36.29 -10.54 -1.98
N SER A 150 37.47 -10.38 -1.38
CA SER A 150 38.75 -10.52 -2.07
C SER A 150 39.04 -11.96 -2.50
N GLY A 151 38.52 -12.94 -1.73
CA GLY A 151 38.61 -14.36 -2.08
C GLY A 151 37.73 -14.76 -3.28
N SER A 152 36.67 -14.00 -3.58
CA SER A 152 35.80 -14.29 -4.71
C SER A 152 35.10 -13.01 -5.21
N LEU A 153 35.75 -12.33 -6.17
CA LEU A 153 35.27 -11.07 -6.75
C LEU A 153 33.87 -11.17 -7.39
N ILE A 154 33.49 -12.38 -7.83
CA ILE A 154 32.14 -12.63 -8.37
C ILE A 154 31.04 -12.29 -7.35
N LEU A 155 31.29 -12.46 -6.06
CA LEU A 155 30.32 -12.10 -5.03
C LEU A 155 29.99 -10.60 -5.06
N ALA A 156 30.99 -9.76 -5.29
CA ALA A 156 30.81 -8.31 -5.37
C ALA A 156 29.98 -7.92 -6.60
N PHE A 157 30.21 -8.56 -7.75
CA PHE A 157 29.45 -8.29 -8.97
C PHE A 157 27.97 -8.65 -8.83
N PHE A 158 27.67 -9.75 -8.13
CA PHE A 158 26.30 -10.19 -7.92
C PHE A 158 25.60 -9.51 -6.74
N MET A 159 26.34 -8.86 -5.84
CA MET A 159 25.78 -8.19 -4.65
C MET A 159 24.72 -7.13 -5.01
N ILE A 160 24.96 -6.31 -6.05
CA ILE A 160 23.99 -5.30 -6.51
C ILE A 160 22.66 -5.96 -6.92
N MET A 161 22.74 -7.10 -7.60
CA MET A 161 21.55 -7.83 -8.04
C MET A 161 20.81 -8.47 -6.86
N VAL A 162 21.52 -9.03 -5.88
CA VAL A 162 20.89 -9.62 -4.68
C VAL A 162 20.16 -8.55 -3.87
N LEU A 163 20.77 -7.37 -3.70
CA LEU A 163 20.13 -6.21 -3.06
C LEU A 163 18.87 -5.79 -3.81
N ALA A 164 18.95 -5.60 -5.13
CA ALA A 164 17.81 -5.20 -5.95
C ALA A 164 16.64 -6.20 -5.91
N LEU A 165 16.93 -7.51 -5.86
CA LEU A 165 15.90 -8.55 -5.70
C LEU A 165 15.25 -8.49 -4.31
N GLY A 166 16.06 -8.31 -3.27
CA GLY A 166 15.56 -8.13 -1.90
C GLY A 166 14.62 -6.93 -1.79
N GLU A 167 15.05 -5.76 -2.27
CA GLU A 167 14.23 -4.54 -2.31
C GLU A 167 12.92 -4.76 -3.08
N SER A 168 12.98 -5.43 -4.23
CA SER A 168 11.79 -5.71 -5.05
C SER A 168 10.75 -6.57 -4.32
N VAL A 169 11.19 -7.66 -3.68
CA VAL A 169 10.29 -8.54 -2.92
C VAL A 169 9.76 -7.84 -1.67
N SER A 170 10.60 -7.08 -0.99
CA SER A 170 10.21 -6.29 0.18
C SER A 170 9.16 -5.24 -0.17
N ALA A 171 9.37 -4.51 -1.27
CA ALA A 171 8.41 -3.53 -1.78
C ALA A 171 7.08 -4.16 -2.15
N GLN A 172 7.09 -5.32 -2.84
CA GLN A 172 5.87 -6.05 -3.17
C GLN A 172 5.10 -6.49 -1.92
N SER A 173 5.78 -7.11 -0.95
CA SER A 173 5.18 -7.57 0.30
C SER A 173 4.63 -6.39 1.13
N MET A 174 5.35 -5.27 1.15
CA MET A 174 4.91 -4.01 1.77
C MET A 174 3.65 -3.45 1.12
N THR A 175 3.59 -3.38 -0.22
CA THR A 175 2.40 -2.90 -0.94
C THR A 175 1.18 -3.75 -0.63
N VAL A 176 1.31 -5.08 -0.70
CA VAL A 176 0.23 -6.03 -0.36
C VAL A 176 -0.23 -5.85 1.09
N THR A 177 0.72 -5.64 2.00
CA THR A 177 0.44 -5.43 3.42
C THR A 177 -0.31 -4.14 3.68
N ILE A 178 0.17 -3.01 3.15
CA ILE A 178 -0.49 -1.70 3.27
C ILE A 178 -1.92 -1.78 2.71
N GLN A 179 -2.12 -2.47 1.58
CA GLN A 179 -3.43 -2.66 1.00
C GLN A 179 -4.35 -3.51 1.90
N SER A 180 -3.85 -4.60 2.47
CA SER A 180 -4.62 -5.44 3.39
C SER A 180 -5.00 -4.72 4.70
N LEU A 181 -4.17 -3.81 5.19
CA LEU A 181 -4.43 -3.04 6.42
C LEU A 181 -5.56 -2.01 6.24
N ARG A 182 -5.89 -1.61 5.01
CA ARG A 182 -7.03 -0.69 4.75
C ARG A 182 -8.38 -1.34 5.04
N SER A 183 -8.50 -2.65 4.83
CA SER A 183 -9.77 -3.39 4.94
C SER A 183 -9.85 -4.27 6.19
N THR A 184 -8.73 -4.47 6.90
CA THR A 184 -8.65 -5.42 8.02
C THR A 184 -7.81 -4.85 9.15
N ALA A 185 -8.36 -4.84 10.37
CA ALA A 185 -7.58 -4.49 11.55
C ALA A 185 -6.48 -5.54 11.81
N PRO A 186 -5.21 -5.13 12.02
CA PRO A 186 -4.12 -6.06 12.26
C PRO A 186 -4.30 -6.76 13.62
N THR A 187 -4.80 -7.99 13.58
CA THR A 187 -4.82 -8.88 14.74
C THR A 187 -3.60 -9.80 14.72
N ARG A 188 -3.20 -10.35 15.88
CA ARG A 188 -2.11 -11.33 15.96
C ARG A 188 -2.33 -12.53 15.02
N ARG A 189 -3.59 -12.99 14.90
CA ARG A 189 -3.97 -14.10 14.03
C ARG A 189 -3.83 -13.74 12.55
N TRP A 190 -4.22 -12.52 12.18
CA TRP A 190 -4.01 -12.01 10.82
C TRP A 190 -2.52 -11.93 10.50
N PHE A 191 -1.70 -11.37 11.41
CA PHE A 191 -0.26 -11.23 11.21
C PHE A 191 0.42 -12.58 10.97
N LEU A 192 0.16 -13.57 11.83
CA LEU A 192 0.77 -14.90 11.70
C LEU A 192 0.33 -15.61 10.40
N ARG A 193 -0.94 -15.48 10.02
CA ARG A 193 -1.45 -16.06 8.77
C ARG A 193 -0.81 -15.40 7.54
N SER A 194 -0.70 -14.08 7.54
CA SER A 194 -0.03 -13.32 6.48
C SER A 194 1.45 -13.67 6.42
N LEU A 195 2.13 -13.78 7.56
CA LEU A 195 3.55 -14.12 7.64
C LEU A 195 3.83 -15.51 7.05
N ILE A 196 3.06 -16.52 7.42
CA ILE A 196 3.23 -17.88 6.87
C ILE A 196 3.04 -17.89 5.35
N ARG A 197 2.03 -17.16 4.85
CA ARG A 197 1.77 -17.05 3.41
C ARG A 197 2.93 -16.35 2.70
N GLU A 198 3.39 -15.22 3.23
CA GLU A 198 4.51 -14.45 2.66
C GLU A 198 5.82 -15.25 2.68
N LEU A 199 6.12 -15.95 3.79
CA LEU A 199 7.29 -16.81 3.88
C LEU A 199 7.24 -17.96 2.87
N ALA A 200 6.06 -18.57 2.65
CA ALA A 200 5.90 -19.61 1.64
C ALA A 200 6.14 -19.06 0.23
N THR A 201 5.56 -17.90 -0.11
CA THR A 201 5.78 -17.23 -1.40
C THR A 201 7.25 -16.85 -1.58
N ALA A 202 7.88 -16.27 -0.57
CA ALA A 202 9.28 -15.88 -0.58
C ALA A 202 10.23 -17.08 -0.69
N ALA A 203 9.90 -18.22 -0.09
CA ALA A 203 10.67 -19.44 -0.25
C ALA A 203 10.62 -19.96 -1.70
N LEU A 204 9.45 -19.94 -2.34
CA LEU A 204 9.29 -20.34 -3.73
C LEU A 204 10.04 -19.41 -4.69
N LEU A 205 9.89 -18.08 -4.50
CA LEU A 205 10.60 -17.07 -5.28
C LEU A 205 12.12 -17.16 -5.06
N GLY A 206 12.54 -17.28 -3.80
CA GLY A 206 13.94 -17.43 -3.41
C GLY A 206 14.58 -18.65 -4.04
N LEU A 207 13.86 -19.78 -4.07
CA LEU A 207 14.37 -21.01 -4.68
C LEU A 207 14.46 -20.87 -6.20
N ALA A 208 13.42 -20.34 -6.85
CA ALA A 208 13.40 -20.15 -8.30
C ALA A 208 14.50 -19.17 -8.76
N CYS A 209 14.57 -17.99 -8.14
CA CYS A 209 15.58 -16.97 -8.46
C CYS A 209 16.99 -17.45 -8.09
N GLY A 210 17.15 -18.08 -6.92
CA GLY A 210 18.43 -18.61 -6.47
C GLY A 210 18.97 -19.66 -7.43
N LEU A 211 18.16 -20.64 -7.83
CA LEU A 211 18.53 -21.67 -8.80
C LEU A 211 18.86 -21.06 -10.17
N ALA A 212 18.03 -20.15 -10.67
CA ALA A 212 18.27 -19.49 -11.95
C ALA A 212 19.62 -18.76 -11.96
N VAL A 213 19.92 -17.99 -10.91
CA VAL A 213 21.18 -17.27 -10.79
C VAL A 213 22.36 -18.22 -10.58
N SER A 214 22.22 -19.28 -9.78
CA SER A 214 23.27 -20.29 -9.65
C SER A 214 23.61 -20.92 -11.00
N VAL A 215 22.61 -21.26 -11.83
CA VAL A 215 22.83 -21.79 -13.18
C VAL A 215 23.57 -20.77 -14.06
N ILE A 216 23.17 -19.50 -14.01
CA ILE A 216 23.85 -18.42 -14.76
C ILE A 216 25.31 -18.29 -14.33
N VAL A 217 25.59 -18.31 -13.03
CA VAL A 217 26.95 -18.21 -12.48
C VAL A 217 27.80 -19.41 -12.91
N ILE A 218 27.27 -20.63 -12.83
CA ILE A 218 27.98 -21.85 -13.27
C ILE A 218 28.26 -21.78 -14.77
N ALA A 219 27.26 -21.42 -15.59
CA ALA A 219 27.41 -21.37 -17.04
C ALA A 219 28.40 -20.28 -17.49
N TRP A 220 28.41 -19.13 -16.81
CA TRP A 220 29.23 -18.00 -17.21
C TRP A 220 30.65 -18.04 -16.64
N ARG A 221 30.80 -18.45 -15.38
CA ARG A 221 32.06 -18.33 -14.64
C ARG A 221 32.67 -19.68 -14.27
N GLY A 222 31.92 -20.78 -14.36
CA GLY A 222 32.39 -22.12 -14.01
C GLY A 222 32.58 -22.34 -12.50
N GLU A 223 32.23 -21.36 -11.67
CA GLU A 223 32.50 -21.34 -10.24
C GLU A 223 31.31 -21.90 -9.44
N ILE A 224 31.32 -23.21 -9.15
CA ILE A 224 30.21 -23.91 -8.48
C ILE A 224 29.97 -23.40 -7.05
N MET A 225 31.02 -23.25 -6.25
CA MET A 225 30.87 -22.82 -4.85
C MET A 225 30.27 -21.41 -4.72
N PRO A 226 30.81 -20.38 -5.42
CA PRO A 226 30.17 -19.07 -5.49
C PRO A 226 28.74 -19.10 -6.03
N ALA A 227 28.44 -19.95 -7.02
CA ALA A 227 27.08 -20.10 -7.52
C ALA A 227 26.10 -20.56 -6.42
N VAL A 228 26.49 -21.54 -5.60
CA VAL A 228 25.67 -22.03 -4.47
C VAL A 228 25.52 -20.94 -3.41
N VAL A 229 26.59 -20.21 -3.10
CA VAL A 229 26.56 -19.10 -2.14
C VAL A 229 25.63 -17.99 -2.63
N ILE A 230 25.72 -17.60 -3.90
CA ILE A 230 24.87 -16.55 -4.47
C ILE A 230 23.41 -17.00 -4.46
N GLY A 231 23.12 -18.23 -4.91
CA GLY A 231 21.76 -18.76 -4.93
C GLY A 231 21.14 -18.90 -3.53
N GLY A 232 21.90 -19.43 -2.58
CA GLY A 232 21.47 -19.51 -1.18
C GLY A 232 21.32 -18.14 -0.52
N GLY A 233 22.18 -17.19 -0.87
CA GLY A 233 22.13 -15.81 -0.39
C GLY A 233 20.89 -15.09 -0.91
N ILE A 234 20.50 -15.31 -2.17
CA ILE A 234 19.21 -14.84 -2.72
C ILE A 234 18.06 -15.45 -1.92
N PHE A 235 18.05 -16.77 -1.73
CA PHE A 235 16.98 -17.44 -0.97
C PHE A 235 16.79 -16.83 0.43
N LEU A 236 17.87 -16.71 1.21
CA LEU A 236 17.80 -16.15 2.57
C LEU A 236 17.41 -14.67 2.57
N SER A 237 17.95 -13.89 1.64
CA SER A 237 17.64 -12.45 1.52
C SER A 237 16.16 -12.23 1.20
N LEU A 238 15.56 -13.04 0.32
CA LEU A 238 14.15 -12.94 -0.04
C LEU A 238 13.22 -13.31 1.12
N ILE A 239 13.60 -14.33 1.92
CA ILE A 239 12.90 -14.63 3.17
C ILE A 239 12.94 -13.42 4.11
N GLY A 240 14.11 -12.85 4.37
CA GLY A 240 14.26 -11.66 5.20
C GLY A 240 13.45 -10.46 4.68
N ALA A 241 13.55 -10.16 3.39
CA ALA A 241 12.81 -9.09 2.71
C ALA A 241 11.30 -9.20 2.93
N SER A 242 10.73 -10.40 2.80
CA SER A 242 9.29 -10.62 3.02
C SER A 242 8.87 -10.38 4.47
N VAL A 243 9.72 -10.73 5.44
CA VAL A 243 9.45 -10.49 6.86
C VAL A 243 9.37 -8.99 7.14
N PHE A 244 10.33 -8.20 6.65
CA PHE A 244 10.30 -6.75 6.86
C PHE A 244 9.16 -6.09 6.08
N GLY A 245 8.92 -6.50 4.84
CA GLY A 245 7.82 -6.01 4.01
C GLY A 245 6.45 -6.16 4.68
N LEU A 246 6.23 -7.26 5.41
CA LEU A 246 5.01 -7.44 6.21
C LEU A 246 5.08 -6.73 7.57
N SER A 247 6.19 -6.85 8.28
CA SER A 247 6.28 -6.46 9.69
C SER A 247 6.33 -4.96 9.89
N VAL A 248 7.07 -4.23 9.05
CA VAL A 248 7.24 -2.78 9.21
C VAL A 248 5.90 -2.04 9.07
N PRO A 249 5.10 -2.24 7.99
CA PRO A 249 3.81 -1.57 7.89
C PRO A 249 2.82 -2.00 8.99
N ALA A 250 2.82 -3.29 9.37
CA ALA A 250 1.95 -3.81 10.41
C ALA A 250 2.26 -3.20 11.79
N VAL A 251 3.55 -3.06 12.13
CA VAL A 251 4.00 -2.44 13.38
C VAL A 251 3.70 -0.94 13.38
N LEU A 252 3.99 -0.22 12.29
CA LEU A 252 3.67 1.21 12.19
C LEU A 252 2.16 1.45 12.37
N HIS A 253 1.33 0.63 11.73
CA HIS A 253 -0.12 0.69 11.89
C HIS A 253 -0.55 0.39 13.34
N ALA A 254 0.05 -0.61 13.99
CA ALA A 254 -0.24 -0.93 15.40
C ALA A 254 0.15 0.22 16.35
N LEU A 255 1.20 0.98 16.01
CA LEU A 255 1.65 2.17 16.75
C LEU A 255 0.86 3.45 16.38
N LYS A 256 -0.15 3.36 15.51
CA LYS A 256 -0.93 4.51 14.98
C LYS A 256 -0.07 5.54 14.24
N LEU A 257 1.10 5.13 13.74
CA LEU A 257 1.92 5.92 12.83
C LEU A 257 1.41 5.67 11.41
N ASP A 258 1.40 6.71 10.57
CA ASP A 258 0.95 6.58 9.18
C ASP A 258 1.93 5.69 8.38
N PRO A 259 1.55 4.45 8.04
CA PRO A 259 2.45 3.51 7.38
C PRO A 259 2.80 3.98 5.97
N ARG A 260 1.97 4.83 5.37
CA ARG A 260 2.12 5.20 3.96
C ARG A 260 3.40 5.97 3.70
N ILE A 261 3.85 6.80 4.63
CA ILE A 261 4.97 7.71 4.40
C ILE A 261 6.29 7.13 4.90
N ALA A 262 6.27 6.42 6.03
CA ALA A 262 7.47 5.96 6.70
C ALA A 262 7.84 4.50 6.38
N ALA A 263 6.87 3.66 5.95
CA ALA A 263 7.15 2.25 5.73
C ALA A 263 8.15 2.04 4.60
N GLY A 264 8.07 2.78 3.50
CA GLY A 264 8.94 2.60 2.33
C GLY A 264 10.43 2.62 2.65
N PRO A 265 11.00 3.80 2.96
CA PRO A 265 12.42 3.95 3.22
C PRO A 265 12.92 3.06 4.37
N LEU A 266 12.14 2.91 5.44
CA LEU A 266 12.53 2.10 6.59
C LEU A 266 12.57 0.60 6.26
N THR A 267 11.57 0.11 5.50
CA THR A 267 11.51 -1.30 5.10
C THR A 267 12.66 -1.63 4.14
N LEU A 268 12.91 -0.77 3.16
CA LEU A 268 14.04 -0.94 2.23
C LEU A 268 15.37 -0.92 2.97
N ALA A 269 15.54 -0.01 3.93
CA ALA A 269 16.73 0.04 4.78
C ALA A 269 17.03 -1.29 5.47
N LEU A 270 16.04 -1.80 6.21
CA LEU A 270 16.17 -3.06 6.94
C LEU A 270 16.41 -4.23 5.99
N THR A 271 15.80 -4.16 4.79
CA THR A 271 16.01 -5.16 3.74
C THR A 271 17.45 -5.16 3.23
N ASP A 272 18.05 -3.99 2.97
CA ASP A 272 19.45 -3.88 2.54
C ASP A 272 20.42 -4.40 3.61
N PHE A 273 20.18 -4.02 4.87
CA PHE A 273 20.96 -4.50 6.01
C PHE A 273 20.93 -6.03 6.10
N CYS A 274 19.72 -6.60 6.10
CA CYS A 274 19.57 -8.05 6.23
C CYS A 274 20.07 -8.80 5.00
N THR A 275 19.85 -8.28 3.79
CA THR A 275 20.35 -8.86 2.55
C THR A 275 21.88 -8.89 2.54
N THR A 276 22.51 -7.77 2.84
CA THR A 276 23.98 -7.67 2.94
C THR A 276 24.53 -8.64 3.97
N LEU A 277 23.93 -8.68 5.17
CA LEU A 277 24.36 -9.56 6.24
C LEU A 277 24.18 -11.04 5.89
N PHE A 278 23.01 -11.46 5.39
CA PHE A 278 22.76 -12.86 5.05
C PHE A 278 23.65 -13.33 3.90
N TYR A 279 23.77 -12.52 2.86
CA TYR A 279 24.61 -12.82 1.70
C TYR A 279 26.08 -12.99 2.09
N LEU A 280 26.66 -12.01 2.78
CA LEU A 280 28.08 -12.03 3.12
C LEU A 280 28.40 -13.00 4.25
N SER A 281 27.48 -13.22 5.21
CA SER A 281 27.66 -14.23 6.25
C SER A 281 27.63 -15.64 5.67
N LEU A 282 26.72 -15.92 4.72
CA LEU A 282 26.69 -17.20 4.03
C LEU A 282 27.98 -17.41 3.23
N ALA A 283 28.44 -16.39 2.52
CA ALA A 283 29.71 -16.44 1.80
C ALA A 283 30.88 -16.72 2.72
N ALA A 284 30.97 -16.04 3.86
CA ALA A 284 32.04 -16.23 4.84
C ALA A 284 32.01 -17.60 5.53
N LEU A 285 30.84 -18.22 5.66
CA LEU A 285 30.67 -19.54 6.23
C LEU A 285 31.07 -20.66 5.26
N VAL A 286 30.71 -20.51 3.98
CA VAL A 286 30.85 -21.55 2.96
C VAL A 286 32.19 -21.48 2.23
N LEU A 287 32.69 -20.28 1.96
CA LEU A 287 33.95 -20.13 1.22
C LEU A 287 35.16 -20.21 2.15
N PRO A 288 36.24 -20.90 1.75
CA PRO A 288 37.50 -20.87 2.46
C PRO A 288 37.97 -19.43 2.60
N ARG A 289 38.44 -19.05 3.79
CA ARG A 289 39.00 -17.70 4.01
C ARG A 289 40.18 -17.52 3.04
N GLY A 290 40.06 -16.55 2.13
CA GLY A 290 41.15 -16.16 1.25
C GLY A 290 42.38 -15.71 2.06
N PRO A 291 43.58 -15.69 1.43
CA PRO A 291 44.78 -15.17 2.09
C PRO A 291 44.54 -13.73 2.59
N ALA A 292 45.16 -13.38 3.72
CA ALA A 292 45.03 -12.03 4.28
C ALA A 292 45.47 -10.98 3.24
N PRO A 293 44.74 -9.87 3.08
CA PRO A 293 45.23 -8.75 2.28
C PRO A 293 46.54 -8.25 2.89
N GLY A 294 47.56 -8.11 2.04
CA GLY A 294 48.87 -7.54 2.38
C GLY A 294 48.87 -6.03 2.35
#